data_AF-A0A812Y5J7-F1
#
_entry.id   AF-A0A812Y5J7-F1
#
_cell.length_a   1.000
_cell.length_b   1.000
_cell.length_c   1.000
_cell.angle_alpha   90.00
_cell.angle_beta   90.00
_cell.angle_gamma   90.00
#
_symmetry.space_group_name_H-M   'P 1'
#
loop_
_entity.id
_entity.type
_entity.pdbx_description
1 polymer ?
#
loop_
_entity_poly.entity_id
_entity_poly.type
_entity_poly.pdbx_seq_one_letter_code
_entity_poly.pdbx_strand_id
1 'polypeptide(L)'
;DSNGQELALGLLEYDWPSARLVTQIAAILLEEQLGYHVSFEYRTSSFIESLRQLAGCAEGQGTGILGPGPDGVPRTVQGDVVRPCSAEVRCHVALDSPVGRNEFTQLAFRAATPFTSPEDVGSMGYFSEQNLAVSSAIHAAAYEDSGLALDYYLTYNQSLMNKYKPLFKPTAYFDELSGVDRAEIFECTDAGLEFTDPIKMAAYVNWTGDE
;
A
#
# COMPACT_ATOMS: atom_id res chain seq x y z
N ASP A 1 -5.32 16.66 -25.97
CA ASP A 1 -5.48 15.20 -26.07
C ASP A 1 -5.01 14.76 -27.46
N SER A 2 -5.07 13.45 -27.74
CA SER A 2 -4.72 12.83 -29.02
C SER A 2 -5.61 13.29 -30.20
N ASN A 3 -6.71 13.99 -29.92
CA ASN A 3 -7.63 14.56 -30.90
C ASN A 3 -7.46 16.09 -31.09
N GLY A 4 -6.45 16.69 -30.45
CA GLY A 4 -6.17 18.12 -30.52
C GLY A 4 -7.07 19.00 -29.64
N GLN A 5 -7.83 18.41 -28.72
CA GLN A 5 -8.58 19.16 -27.70
C GLN A 5 -7.68 19.53 -26.53
N GLU A 6 -8.07 20.54 -25.76
CA GLU A 6 -7.40 20.87 -24.50
C GLU A 6 -7.51 19.68 -23.54
N LEU A 7 -6.38 19.28 -22.95
CA LEU A 7 -6.35 18.25 -21.92
C LEU A 7 -6.26 18.93 -20.56
N ALA A 8 -7.28 18.73 -19.73
CA ALA A 8 -7.26 19.24 -18.36
C ALA A 8 -6.14 18.55 -17.55
N LEU A 9 -5.49 19.31 -16.68
CA LEU A 9 -4.54 18.78 -15.72
C LEU A 9 -5.31 18.02 -14.63
N GLY A 10 -5.43 16.70 -14.77
CA GLY A 10 -6.01 15.85 -13.75
C GLY A 10 -5.17 15.77 -12.48
N LEU A 11 -5.78 16.17 -11.36
CA LEU A 11 -5.27 15.98 -10.01
C LEU A 11 -5.99 14.79 -9.37
N LEU A 12 -5.20 13.88 -8.82
CA LEU A 12 -5.72 12.79 -7.99
C LEU A 12 -6.01 13.32 -6.60
N GLU A 13 -7.22 13.04 -6.13
CA GLU A 13 -7.68 13.43 -4.81
C GLU A 13 -7.81 12.18 -3.93
N TYR A 14 -6.95 12.04 -2.92
CA TYR A 14 -7.11 10.96 -1.97
C TYR A 14 -8.34 11.18 -1.06
N ASP A 15 -8.89 10.10 -0.53
CA ASP A 15 -10.14 10.16 0.25
C ASP A 15 -10.00 10.77 1.65
N TRP A 16 -8.78 10.94 2.17
CA TRP A 16 -8.59 11.55 3.48
C TRP A 16 -8.63 13.09 3.45
N PRO A 17 -9.09 13.75 4.53
CA PRO A 17 -9.35 15.18 4.52
C PRO A 17 -8.14 16.07 4.20
N SER A 18 -6.94 15.71 4.65
CA SER A 18 -5.73 16.51 4.40
C SER A 18 -5.38 16.54 2.91
N ALA A 19 -5.47 15.41 2.20
CA ALA A 19 -5.22 15.37 0.76
C ALA A 19 -6.25 16.16 0.01
N ARG A 20 -7.55 16.02 0.34
CA ARG A 20 -8.60 16.85 -0.27
C ARG A 20 -8.28 18.33 -0.13
N LEU A 21 -7.94 18.79 1.08
CA LEU A 21 -7.60 20.19 1.29
C LEU A 21 -6.39 20.63 0.45
N VAL A 22 -5.30 19.86 0.47
CA VAL A 22 -4.06 20.19 -0.25
C VAL A 22 -4.27 20.18 -1.76
N THR A 23 -4.97 19.18 -2.31
CA THR A 23 -5.27 19.07 -3.73
C THR A 23 -6.20 20.20 -4.20
N GLN A 24 -7.18 20.61 -3.39
CA GLN A 24 -8.03 21.76 -3.71
C GLN A 24 -7.25 23.09 -3.70
N ILE A 25 -6.34 23.30 -2.72
CA ILE A 25 -5.45 24.48 -2.72
C ILE A 25 -4.58 24.49 -3.97
N ALA A 26 -4.01 23.33 -4.35
CA ALA A 26 -3.18 23.23 -5.55
C ALA A 26 -3.99 23.53 -6.82
N ALA A 27 -5.22 23.04 -6.93
CA ALA A 27 -6.11 23.36 -8.04
C ALA A 27 -6.36 24.86 -8.16
N ILE A 28 -6.69 25.54 -7.07
CA ILE A 28 -6.87 27.01 -7.06
C ILE A 28 -5.62 27.71 -7.58
N LEU A 29 -4.42 27.31 -7.12
CA LEU A 29 -3.18 27.92 -7.60
C LEU A 29 -2.92 27.64 -9.09
N LEU A 30 -3.18 26.42 -9.54
CA LEU A 30 -3.02 26.02 -10.95
C LEU A 30 -3.99 26.74 -11.88
N GLU A 31 -5.25 26.88 -11.45
CA GLU A 31 -6.29 27.55 -12.23
C GLU A 31 -6.12 29.08 -12.20
N GLU A 32 -5.98 29.68 -11.02
CA GLU A 32 -6.00 31.14 -10.87
C GLU A 32 -4.66 31.81 -11.20
N GLN A 33 -3.53 31.19 -10.81
CA GLN A 33 -2.22 31.81 -10.98
C GLN A 33 -1.55 31.39 -12.28
N LEU A 34 -1.78 30.15 -12.71
CA LEU A 34 -1.10 29.57 -13.87
C LEU A 34 -2.01 29.39 -15.09
N GLY A 35 -3.33 29.53 -14.92
CA GLY A 35 -4.30 29.47 -16.02
C GLY A 35 -4.53 28.07 -16.58
N TYR A 36 -4.17 27.01 -15.85
CA TYR A 36 -4.49 25.64 -16.25
C TYR A 36 -5.97 25.33 -16.01
N HIS A 37 -6.57 24.51 -16.86
CA HIS A 37 -7.83 23.86 -16.54
C HIS A 37 -7.55 22.57 -15.75
N VAL A 38 -8.08 22.46 -14.54
CA VAL A 38 -7.86 21.31 -13.65
C VAL A 38 -9.08 20.38 -13.63
N SER A 39 -8.85 19.08 -13.44
CA SER A 39 -9.93 18.09 -13.22
C SER A 39 -9.65 17.19 -12.02
N PHE A 40 -10.71 16.66 -11.40
CA PHE A 40 -10.65 15.80 -10.20
C PHE A 40 -11.33 14.43 -10.46
N GLU A 41 -11.17 13.89 -11.66
CA GLU A 41 -11.84 12.66 -12.08
C GLU A 41 -11.34 11.40 -11.33
N TYR A 42 -10.21 11.51 -10.63
CA TYR A 42 -9.53 10.41 -9.98
C TYR A 42 -9.56 10.56 -8.46
N ARG A 43 -10.13 9.57 -7.79
CA ARG A 43 -10.18 9.45 -6.34
C ARG A 43 -9.81 8.05 -5.88
N THR A 44 -9.10 7.96 -4.77
CA THR A 44 -8.72 6.67 -4.18
C THR A 44 -8.29 6.82 -2.73
N SER A 45 -8.38 5.75 -1.96
CA SER A 45 -7.73 5.63 -0.64
C SER A 45 -6.44 4.79 -0.71
N SER A 46 -6.07 4.30 -1.89
CA SER A 46 -4.97 3.36 -2.11
C SER A 46 -3.80 4.01 -2.85
N PHE A 47 -2.62 3.92 -2.24
CA PHE A 47 -1.37 4.34 -2.87
C PHE A 47 -1.01 3.52 -4.11
N ILE A 48 -1.32 2.22 -4.11
CA ILE A 48 -1.02 1.37 -5.27
C ILE A 48 -1.91 1.77 -6.45
N GLU A 49 -3.17 2.09 -6.16
CA GLU A 49 -4.11 2.53 -7.19
C GLU A 49 -3.74 3.90 -7.75
N SER A 50 -3.26 4.82 -6.91
CA SER A 50 -2.80 6.13 -7.39
C SER A 50 -1.60 6.02 -8.34
N LEU A 51 -0.62 5.15 -8.04
CA LEU A 51 0.51 4.91 -8.95
C LEU A 51 0.04 4.43 -10.34
N ARG A 52 -0.96 3.55 -10.38
CA ARG A 52 -1.52 3.05 -11.64
C ARG A 52 -2.29 4.10 -12.40
N GLN A 53 -3.13 4.88 -11.71
CA GLN A 53 -3.87 5.98 -12.33
C GLN A 53 -2.92 7.02 -12.91
N LEU A 54 -1.85 7.37 -12.19
CA LEU A 54 -0.79 8.25 -12.68
C LEU A 54 0.00 7.67 -13.86
N ALA A 55 0.08 6.34 -13.97
CA ALA A 55 0.62 5.65 -15.15
C ALA A 55 -0.40 5.46 -16.30
N GLY A 56 -1.60 6.02 -16.17
CA GLY A 56 -2.66 6.01 -17.19
C GLY A 56 -3.61 4.81 -17.14
N CYS A 57 -3.58 3.99 -16.10
CA CYS A 57 -4.47 2.84 -15.97
C CYS A 57 -5.84 3.28 -15.41
N ALA A 58 -6.92 2.64 -15.85
CA ALA A 58 -8.25 2.91 -15.32
C ALA A 58 -8.41 2.39 -13.87
N GLU A 59 -9.40 2.94 -13.17
CA GLU A 59 -9.72 2.50 -11.81
C GLU A 59 -10.06 1.01 -11.76
N GLY A 60 -9.49 0.30 -10.78
CA GLY A 60 -9.72 -1.13 -10.57
C GLY A 60 -9.09 -2.01 -11.65
N GLN A 61 -8.24 -1.45 -12.51
CA GLN A 61 -7.59 -2.19 -13.57
C GLN A 61 -6.41 -3.02 -13.01
N GLY A 62 -6.73 -4.18 -12.43
CA GLY A 62 -5.77 -5.20 -12.02
C GLY A 62 -5.14 -5.03 -10.63
N THR A 63 -4.31 -5.99 -10.25
CA THR A 63 -3.64 -6.09 -8.93
C THR A 63 -2.12 -6.05 -9.02
N GLY A 64 -1.54 -6.20 -10.21
CA GLY A 64 -0.12 -5.98 -10.48
C GLY A 64 0.09 -5.03 -11.66
N ILE A 65 1.30 -4.46 -11.77
CA ILE A 65 1.75 -3.73 -12.96
C ILE A 65 2.91 -4.47 -13.62
N LEU A 66 2.92 -4.46 -14.94
CA LEU A 66 4.00 -4.92 -15.79
C LEU A 66 4.57 -3.73 -16.56
N GLY A 67 5.82 -3.91 -16.99
CA GLY A 67 6.46 -2.95 -17.86
C GLY A 67 5.73 -2.72 -19.18
N PRO A 68 6.12 -1.67 -19.92
CA PRO A 68 5.46 -1.31 -21.15
C PRO A 68 5.52 -2.44 -22.18
N GLY A 69 4.42 -2.61 -22.93
CA GLY A 69 4.38 -3.52 -24.08
C GLY A 69 5.19 -2.99 -25.27
N PRO A 70 5.11 -3.67 -26.44
CA PRO A 70 5.73 -3.19 -27.69
C PRO A 70 5.23 -1.81 -28.13
N ASP A 71 4.05 -1.41 -27.65
CA ASP A 71 3.40 -0.12 -27.84
C ASP A 71 3.90 0.98 -26.88
N GLY A 72 4.80 0.65 -25.95
CA GLY A 72 5.32 1.60 -24.96
C GLY A 72 4.34 1.88 -23.81
N VAL A 73 3.19 1.21 -23.78
CA VAL A 73 2.12 1.46 -22.80
C VAL A 73 2.21 0.47 -21.65
N PRO A 74 2.15 0.92 -20.36
CA PRO A 74 2.11 0.04 -19.20
C PRO A 74 0.95 -0.96 -19.26
N ARG A 75 1.11 -2.10 -18.59
CA ARG A 75 0.06 -3.14 -18.55
C ARG A 75 -0.21 -3.53 -17.12
N THR A 76 -1.46 -3.83 -16.79
CA THR A 76 -1.83 -4.39 -15.50
C THR A 76 -2.24 -5.84 -15.63
N VAL A 77 -2.13 -6.58 -14.53
CA VAL A 77 -2.43 -8.01 -14.45
C VAL A 77 -3.49 -8.25 -13.39
N GLN A 78 -4.48 -9.08 -13.71
CA GLN A 78 -5.47 -9.60 -12.78
C GLN A 78 -5.67 -11.10 -13.03
N GLY A 79 -5.07 -11.94 -12.19
CA GLY A 79 -4.95 -13.37 -12.49
C GLY A 79 -4.21 -13.56 -13.82
N ASP A 80 -4.81 -14.27 -14.77
CA ASP A 80 -4.23 -14.52 -16.10
C ASP A 80 -4.53 -13.41 -17.13
N VAL A 81 -5.25 -12.35 -16.74
CA VAL A 81 -5.69 -11.30 -17.65
C VAL A 81 -4.71 -10.13 -17.64
N VAL A 82 -4.12 -9.84 -18.80
CA VAL A 82 -3.24 -8.67 -19.01
C VAL A 82 -4.01 -7.59 -19.76
N ARG A 83 -4.05 -6.36 -19.24
CA ARG A 83 -4.74 -5.22 -19.85
C ARG A 83 -3.80 -4.04 -20.05
N PRO A 84 -3.72 -3.45 -21.25
CA PRO A 84 -2.97 -2.21 -21.44
C PRO A 84 -3.65 -1.05 -20.69
N CYS A 85 -2.84 -0.16 -20.14
CA CYS A 85 -3.30 1.14 -19.65
C CYS A 85 -3.59 2.07 -20.84
N SER A 86 -4.03 3.29 -20.58
CA SER A 86 -4.20 4.29 -21.64
C SER A 86 -2.84 4.82 -22.10
N ALA A 87 -2.68 4.99 -23.42
CA ALA A 87 -1.55 5.75 -23.96
C ALA A 87 -1.65 7.25 -23.64
N GLU A 88 -2.87 7.75 -23.41
CA GLU A 88 -3.12 9.12 -22.97
C GLU A 88 -3.41 9.12 -21.47
N VAL A 89 -2.43 9.58 -20.70
CA VAL A 89 -2.55 9.75 -19.25
C VAL A 89 -3.41 10.99 -18.97
N ARG A 90 -4.42 10.84 -18.11
CA ARG A 90 -5.30 11.95 -17.69
C ARG A 90 -5.20 12.28 -16.21
N CYS A 91 -4.54 11.44 -15.43
CA CYS A 91 -4.20 11.68 -14.03
C CYS A 91 -2.72 12.03 -13.94
N HIS A 92 -2.37 13.25 -13.52
CA HIS A 92 -1.00 13.78 -13.67
C HIS A 92 -0.28 14.00 -12.35
N VAL A 93 -1.00 14.45 -11.31
CA VAL A 93 -0.40 14.83 -10.03
C VAL A 93 -1.21 14.25 -8.89
N ALA A 94 -0.53 13.64 -7.92
CA ALA A 94 -1.10 13.26 -6.63
C ALA A 94 -0.35 14.00 -5.53
N LEU A 95 -1.09 14.65 -4.62
CA LEU A 95 -0.53 15.36 -3.47
C LEU A 95 -0.93 14.66 -2.18
N ASP A 96 -0.14 14.88 -1.12
CA ASP A 96 -0.31 14.22 0.17
C ASP A 96 -0.36 12.69 0.04
N SER A 97 0.57 12.14 -0.77
CA SER A 97 0.67 10.72 -1.10
C SER A 97 1.46 9.95 -0.04
N PRO A 98 0.87 8.94 0.63
CA PRO A 98 1.55 8.20 1.68
C PRO A 98 2.49 7.16 1.07
N VAL A 99 3.79 7.48 1.04
CA VAL A 99 4.82 6.56 0.54
C VAL A 99 5.12 5.45 1.55
N GLY A 100 5.26 5.78 2.85
CA GLY A 100 5.27 4.85 3.99
C GLY A 100 5.85 3.45 3.73
N ARG A 101 5.12 2.38 4.12
CA ARG A 101 5.49 0.98 3.85
C ARG A 101 5.50 0.61 2.35
N ASN A 102 4.97 1.46 1.49
CA ASN A 102 4.80 1.19 0.07
C ASN A 102 5.97 1.68 -0.78
N GLU A 103 7.05 2.19 -0.17
CA GLU A 103 8.27 2.62 -0.87
C GLU A 103 8.83 1.51 -1.77
N PHE A 104 8.85 0.26 -1.30
CA PHE A 104 9.27 -0.90 -2.11
C PHE A 104 8.37 -1.13 -3.33
N THR A 105 7.07 -0.88 -3.17
CA THR A 105 6.11 -0.98 -4.27
C THR A 105 6.36 0.10 -5.31
N GLN A 106 6.69 1.33 -4.89
CA GLN A 106 7.06 2.41 -5.80
C GLN A 106 8.37 2.11 -6.54
N LEU A 107 9.37 1.55 -5.86
CA LEU A 107 10.63 1.13 -6.49
C LEU A 107 10.41 0.03 -7.53
N ALA A 108 9.63 -1.00 -7.18
CA ALA A 108 9.28 -2.07 -8.12
C ALA A 108 8.47 -1.54 -9.32
N PHE A 109 7.54 -0.60 -9.06
CA PHE A 109 6.78 0.08 -10.11
C PHE A 109 7.70 0.84 -11.07
N ARG A 110 8.65 1.60 -10.54
CA ARG A 110 9.63 2.35 -11.33
C ARG A 110 10.56 1.44 -12.14
N ALA A 111 10.99 0.33 -11.55
CA ALA A 111 11.81 -0.67 -12.24
C ALA A 111 11.05 -1.32 -13.40
N ALA A 112 9.76 -1.60 -13.22
CA ALA A 112 8.91 -2.15 -14.27
C ALA A 112 8.62 -1.11 -15.37
N THR A 113 8.41 0.15 -15.03
CA THR A 113 7.92 1.20 -15.93
C THR A 113 8.81 2.45 -15.94
N PRO A 114 10.10 2.36 -16.29
CA PRO A 114 11.07 3.45 -16.06
C PRO A 114 10.76 4.76 -16.79
N PHE A 115 9.99 4.73 -17.87
CA PHE A 115 9.66 5.91 -18.68
C PHE A 115 8.27 6.50 -18.41
N THR A 116 7.41 5.77 -17.71
CA THR A 116 6.01 6.13 -17.45
C THR A 116 5.65 6.09 -15.97
N SER A 117 6.59 5.66 -15.12
CA SER A 117 6.45 5.70 -13.68
C SER A 117 6.29 7.15 -13.22
N PRO A 118 5.35 7.42 -12.32
CA PRO A 118 5.24 8.72 -11.68
C PRO A 118 6.56 9.09 -11.00
N GLU A 119 6.96 10.34 -11.15
CA GLU A 119 8.13 10.87 -10.49
C GLU A 119 7.77 11.35 -9.08
N ASP A 120 8.55 10.93 -8.09
CA ASP A 120 8.50 11.53 -6.76
C ASP A 120 9.22 12.89 -6.82
N VAL A 121 8.44 13.96 -6.79
CA VAL A 121 8.94 15.35 -6.79
C VAL A 121 9.37 15.82 -5.40
N GLY A 122 9.36 14.92 -4.41
CA GLY A 122 9.76 15.17 -3.04
C GLY A 122 8.61 15.62 -2.15
N SER A 123 8.93 15.76 -0.87
CA SER A 123 8.00 16.27 0.14
C SER A 123 8.18 17.77 0.32
N MET A 124 7.07 18.48 0.57
CA MET A 124 7.11 19.87 1.08
C MET A 124 7.57 19.95 2.55
N GLY A 125 8.05 18.85 3.14
CA GLY A 125 8.68 18.82 4.45
C GLY A 125 7.76 18.40 5.60
N TYR A 126 6.60 17.80 5.32
CA TYR A 126 5.78 17.21 6.38
C TYR A 126 6.04 15.70 6.45
N PHE A 127 6.77 15.29 7.48
CA PHE A 127 6.78 13.90 7.92
C PHE A 127 5.55 13.70 8.80
N SER A 128 4.67 12.80 8.40
CA SER A 128 3.56 12.36 9.25
C SER A 128 3.87 10.97 9.78
N GLU A 129 3.69 10.79 11.08
CA GLU A 129 3.66 9.47 11.70
C GLU A 129 2.19 9.07 11.88
N GLN A 130 1.81 7.96 11.28
CA GLN A 130 0.52 7.34 11.57
C GLN A 130 0.64 6.59 12.90
N ASN A 131 0.03 7.15 13.94
CA ASN A 131 0.01 6.56 15.27
C ASN A 131 -1.42 6.15 15.62
N LEU A 132 -1.59 4.93 16.13
CA LEU A 132 -2.83 4.53 16.78
C LEU A 132 -2.76 4.97 18.25
N ALA A 133 -3.47 6.05 18.59
CA ALA A 133 -3.59 6.50 19.97
C ALA A 133 -4.75 5.78 20.65
N VAL A 134 -4.42 4.96 21.65
CA VAL A 134 -5.41 4.28 22.50
C VAL A 134 -5.44 5.01 23.85
N SER A 135 -6.63 5.30 24.36
CA SER A 135 -6.73 5.97 25.67
C SER A 135 -6.07 5.11 26.75
N SER A 136 -5.44 5.74 27.75
CA SER A 136 -4.80 5.01 28.87
C SER A 136 -5.77 4.05 29.55
N ALA A 137 -7.06 4.40 29.66
CA ALA A 137 -8.07 3.50 30.22
C ALA A 137 -8.35 2.27 29.34
N ILE A 138 -8.41 2.43 28.01
CA ILE A 138 -8.57 1.30 27.08
C ILE A 138 -7.29 0.48 27.03
N HIS A 139 -6.11 1.11 27.04
CA HIS A 139 -4.84 0.41 27.10
C HIS A 139 -4.66 -0.33 28.42
N ALA A 140 -5.04 0.26 29.56
CA ALA A 140 -5.00 -0.38 30.87
C ALA A 140 -6.03 -1.50 30.97
N ALA A 141 -7.26 -1.31 30.51
CA ALA A 141 -8.24 -2.39 30.43
C ALA A 141 -7.75 -3.51 29.49
N ALA A 142 -7.22 -3.17 28.32
CA ALA A 142 -6.63 -4.15 27.42
C ALA A 142 -5.39 -4.81 28.04
N TYR A 143 -4.58 -4.15 28.86
CA TYR A 143 -3.39 -4.72 29.50
C TYR A 143 -3.76 -5.60 30.71
N GLU A 144 -4.70 -5.15 31.54
CA GLU A 144 -5.12 -5.78 32.79
C GLU A 144 -6.19 -6.87 32.58
N ASP A 145 -7.02 -6.78 31.55
CA ASP A 145 -8.08 -7.75 31.25
C ASP A 145 -7.66 -8.69 30.10
N SER A 146 -7.14 -8.14 28.98
CA SER A 146 -6.81 -8.92 27.77
C SER A 146 -5.32 -9.22 27.59
N GLY A 147 -4.44 -8.41 28.18
CA GLY A 147 -2.98 -8.37 27.96
C GLY A 147 -2.22 -9.16 29.02
N LEU A 148 -2.88 -9.49 30.13
CA LEU A 148 -2.49 -10.55 31.05
C LEU A 148 -2.47 -11.92 30.35
N ALA A 149 -3.20 -12.09 29.24
CA ALA A 149 -3.01 -13.24 28.35
C ALA A 149 -1.66 -13.17 27.61
N LEU A 150 -1.13 -11.98 27.29
CA LEU A 150 0.17 -11.80 26.62
C LEU A 150 1.38 -11.95 27.53
N ASP A 151 1.32 -11.49 28.79
CA ASP A 151 2.34 -11.78 29.81
C ASP A 151 2.45 -13.29 30.09
N TYR A 152 1.36 -14.04 29.89
CA TYR A 152 1.37 -15.51 29.91
C TYR A 152 2.29 -16.11 28.83
N TYR A 153 2.38 -15.49 27.66
CA TYR A 153 3.20 -15.95 26.53
C TYR A 153 4.68 -15.55 26.64
N LEU A 154 5.02 -14.51 27.41
CA LEU A 154 6.43 -14.20 27.73
C LEU A 154 7.11 -15.34 28.50
N THR A 155 6.33 -16.21 29.15
CA THR A 155 6.82 -17.38 29.87
C THR A 155 6.50 -18.70 29.16
N TYR A 156 6.35 -18.71 27.83
CA TYR A 156 6.12 -19.93 27.04
C TYR A 156 7.28 -20.94 27.21
N ASN A 157 7.23 -21.67 28.31
CA ASN A 157 8.15 -22.71 28.71
C ASN A 157 7.31 -23.98 28.74
N GLN A 158 7.50 -24.81 27.71
CA GLN A 158 6.79 -26.10 27.57
C GLN A 158 6.94 -27.01 28.80
N SER A 159 8.00 -26.80 29.61
CA SER A 159 8.25 -27.56 30.84
C SER A 159 7.24 -27.23 31.95
N LEU A 160 6.74 -25.98 32.04
CA LEU A 160 5.72 -25.58 33.01
C LEU A 160 4.32 -26.06 32.58
N MET A 161 4.05 -26.02 31.28
CA MET A 161 2.84 -26.55 30.65
C MET A 161 2.63 -28.05 30.90
N ASN A 162 3.68 -28.86 30.82
CA ASN A 162 3.60 -30.30 31.12
C ASN A 162 3.40 -30.60 32.61
N LYS A 163 3.86 -29.73 33.52
CA LYS A 163 3.77 -29.92 34.97
C LYS A 163 2.38 -29.57 35.53
N TYR A 164 1.69 -28.58 34.97
CA TYR A 164 0.37 -28.11 35.45
C TYR A 164 -0.80 -28.44 34.51
N LYS A 165 -0.59 -29.44 33.62
CA LYS A 165 -1.52 -29.91 32.59
C LYS A 165 -3.02 -30.05 32.97
N PRO A 166 -3.42 -30.47 34.19
CA PRO A 166 -4.85 -30.55 34.52
C PRO A 166 -5.51 -29.19 34.81
N LEU A 167 -4.73 -28.13 35.05
CA LEU A 167 -5.23 -26.80 35.38
C LEU A 167 -5.10 -25.78 34.25
N PHE A 168 -4.35 -26.10 33.18
CA PHE A 168 -4.07 -25.16 32.11
C PHE A 168 -4.26 -25.79 30.72
N LYS A 169 -5.28 -25.33 30.00
CA LYS A 169 -5.58 -25.70 28.60
C LYS A 169 -5.57 -24.45 27.72
N PRO A 170 -4.49 -24.21 26.94
CA PRO A 170 -4.43 -23.11 25.97
C PRO A 170 -5.60 -23.10 24.99
N THR A 171 -6.17 -24.27 24.71
CA THR A 171 -7.31 -24.48 23.81
C THR A 171 -8.62 -23.83 24.28
N ALA A 172 -8.67 -23.33 25.52
CA ALA A 172 -9.78 -22.53 26.00
C ALA A 172 -9.77 -21.09 25.46
N TYR A 173 -8.63 -20.61 24.96
CA TYR A 173 -8.43 -19.23 24.50
C TYR A 173 -7.96 -19.14 23.04
N PHE A 174 -7.43 -20.22 22.48
CA PHE A 174 -6.90 -20.26 21.12
C PHE A 174 -7.29 -21.57 20.44
N ASP A 175 -7.43 -21.52 19.12
CA ASP A 175 -7.52 -22.74 18.33
C ASP A 175 -6.22 -23.55 18.43
N GLU A 176 -6.35 -24.88 18.43
CA GLU A 176 -5.19 -25.73 18.33
C GLU A 176 -4.47 -25.49 16.99
N LEU A 177 -3.15 -25.68 16.93
CA LEU A 177 -2.42 -25.66 15.66
C LEU A 177 -2.97 -26.71 14.66
N SER A 178 -3.64 -27.74 15.16
CA SER A 178 -4.37 -28.74 14.37
C SER A 178 -5.66 -28.19 13.73
N GLY A 179 -6.23 -27.11 14.29
CA GLY A 179 -7.42 -26.43 13.82
C GLY A 179 -7.14 -25.25 12.89
N VAL A 180 -5.88 -24.84 12.73
CA VAL A 180 -5.52 -23.84 11.72
C VAL A 180 -5.72 -24.47 10.33
N ASP A 181 -6.55 -23.83 9.52
CA ASP A 181 -6.72 -24.25 8.14
C ASP A 181 -5.42 -24.01 7.38
N ARG A 182 -4.74 -25.11 7.04
CA ARG A 182 -3.47 -25.05 6.32
C ARG A 182 -3.63 -24.50 4.91
N ALA A 183 -4.84 -24.44 4.37
CA ALA A 183 -5.11 -23.78 3.10
C ALA A 183 -5.04 -22.24 3.19
N GLU A 184 -5.19 -21.67 4.40
CA GLU A 184 -5.06 -20.22 4.63
C GLU A 184 -3.64 -19.79 5.02
N ILE A 185 -2.74 -20.75 5.27
CA ILE A 185 -1.33 -20.49 5.54
C ILE A 185 -0.59 -20.60 4.21
N PHE A 186 0.09 -19.51 3.83
CA PHE A 186 1.02 -19.56 2.72
C PHE A 186 2.41 -19.99 3.21
N GLU A 187 3.05 -20.90 2.49
CA GLU A 187 4.46 -21.21 2.74
C GLU A 187 5.32 -20.02 2.30
N CYS A 188 6.42 -19.77 3.02
CA CYS A 188 7.38 -18.72 2.62
C CYS A 188 7.99 -18.96 1.24
N THR A 189 7.80 -20.15 0.66
CA THR A 189 8.22 -20.56 -0.69
C THR A 189 7.13 -20.40 -1.74
N ASP A 190 5.91 -20.03 -1.38
CA ASP A 190 4.81 -19.91 -2.32
C ASP A 190 5.07 -18.78 -3.31
N ALA A 191 4.94 -19.09 -4.60
CA ALA A 191 5.13 -18.12 -5.67
C ALA A 191 4.01 -17.06 -5.67
N GLY A 192 4.39 -15.81 -5.88
CA GLY A 192 3.44 -14.68 -5.95
C GLY A 192 3.20 -13.98 -4.60
N LEU A 193 3.89 -14.40 -3.54
CA LEU A 193 3.98 -13.64 -2.30
C LEU A 193 5.06 -12.57 -2.38
N GLU A 194 4.96 -11.53 -1.56
CA GLU A 194 5.98 -10.47 -1.49
C GLU A 194 7.35 -10.99 -1.06
N PHE A 195 7.37 -12.02 -0.19
CA PHE A 195 8.61 -12.62 0.33
C PHE A 195 9.35 -13.51 -0.67
N THR A 196 8.68 -13.92 -1.76
CA THR A 196 9.28 -14.70 -2.84
C THR A 196 9.56 -13.88 -4.09
N ASP A 197 9.17 -12.60 -4.11
CA ASP A 197 9.49 -11.65 -5.18
C ASP A 197 10.92 -11.12 -4.99
N PRO A 198 11.87 -11.50 -5.87
CA PRO A 198 13.27 -11.12 -5.71
C PRO A 198 13.50 -9.62 -5.87
N ILE A 199 12.63 -8.90 -6.61
CA ILE A 199 12.76 -7.45 -6.78
C ILE A 199 12.35 -6.75 -5.48
N LYS A 200 11.23 -7.16 -4.89
CA LYS A 200 10.76 -6.60 -3.61
C LYS A 200 11.73 -6.93 -2.47
N MET A 201 12.20 -8.18 -2.39
CA MET A 201 13.13 -8.61 -1.35
C MET A 201 14.51 -7.96 -1.48
N ALA A 202 15.03 -7.76 -2.70
CA ALA A 202 16.28 -7.03 -2.89
C ALA A 202 16.17 -5.57 -2.44
N ALA A 203 15.03 -4.92 -2.70
CA ALA A 203 14.78 -3.56 -2.22
C ALA A 203 14.66 -3.51 -0.69
N TYR A 204 13.97 -4.48 -0.08
CA TYR A 204 13.86 -4.64 1.37
C TYR A 204 15.23 -4.78 2.04
N VAL A 205 16.05 -5.73 1.58
CA VAL A 205 17.41 -5.99 2.12
C VAL A 205 18.29 -4.75 2.02
N ASN A 206 18.27 -4.05 0.89
CA ASN A 206 19.05 -2.82 0.71
C ASN A 206 18.63 -1.70 1.67
N TRP A 207 17.38 -1.70 2.12
CA TRP A 207 16.85 -0.69 3.05
C TRP A 207 17.10 -1.06 4.51
N THR A 208 16.85 -2.32 4.92
CA THR A 208 17.05 -2.74 6.32
C THR A 208 18.51 -3.03 6.66
N GLY A 209 19.32 -3.40 5.66
CA GLY A 209 20.67 -3.91 5.88
C GLY A 209 20.69 -5.32 6.48
N ASP A 210 19.58 -6.07 6.37
CA ASP A 210 19.51 -7.47 6.80
C ASP A 210 20.35 -8.35 5.84
N GLU A 211 21.37 -9.03 6.35
CA GLU A 211 22.17 -10.06 5.65
C GLU A 211 21.68 -11.49 5.92
#